data_AF-K2GPN8-F1
#
_entry.id   AF-K2GPN8-F1
#
_cell.length_a   1.000
_cell.length_b   1.000
_cell.length_c   1.000
_cell.angle_alpha   90.00
_cell.angle_beta   90.00
_cell.angle_gamma   90.00
#
_symmetry.space_group_name_H-M   'P 1'
#
loop_
_entity.id
_entity.type
_entity.pdbx_description
1 polymer ?
#
loop_
_entity_poly.entity_id
_entity_poly.type
_entity_poly.pdbx_seq_one_letter_code
_entity_poly.pdbx_strand_id
1 'polypeptide(L)'
;MILFSAKGKRFTQKDAHRLAEYDQLIMLCGRYEGVDERVKENLIDEEISIGDFVLTGGEIPAMLVTDSITRLLPGVLGNDQSAVIESHSEEGYLEFPQYTKPEDFNGWKVPEVLLSGHHAEIEKWRKSQTKNKKTDE
;
A
#
# COMPACT_ATOMS: atom_id res chain seq x y z
N MET A 1 -0.44 20.04 5.91
CA MET A 1 0.99 19.76 6.10
C MET A 1 1.11 18.52 6.96
N ILE A 2 1.85 17.54 6.47
CA ILE A 2 2.03 16.23 7.09
C ILE A 2 3.43 16.16 7.67
N LEU A 3 3.59 15.78 8.93
CA LEU A 3 4.88 15.44 9.52
C LEU A 3 5.06 13.93 9.56
N PHE A 4 6.20 13.45 9.09
CA PHE A 4 6.58 12.05 9.27
C PHE A 4 7.27 11.82 10.60
N SER A 5 6.67 10.97 11.44
CA SER A 5 7.06 10.74 12.82
C SER A 5 6.62 9.35 13.26
N ALA A 6 7.46 8.63 14.00
CA ALA A 6 7.11 7.30 14.53
C ALA A 6 5.93 7.32 15.51
N LYS A 7 5.63 8.50 16.10
CA LYS A 7 4.46 8.71 16.99
C LYS A 7 3.17 9.00 16.23
N GLY A 8 3.25 9.23 14.93
CA GLY A 8 2.10 9.57 14.10
C GLY A 8 1.12 8.41 13.93
N LYS A 9 -0.05 8.71 13.38
CA LYS A 9 -1.01 7.69 12.98
C LYS A 9 -0.38 6.79 11.92
N ARG A 10 -0.57 5.47 12.06
CA ARG A 10 -0.10 4.50 11.06
C ARG A 10 -0.78 4.74 9.71
N PHE A 11 0.03 4.89 8.67
CA PHE A 11 -0.44 5.04 7.29
C PHE A 11 -1.11 3.76 6.79
N THR A 12 -2.23 3.93 6.09
CA THR A 12 -3.03 2.83 5.51
C THR A 12 -3.44 3.16 4.08
N GLN A 13 -3.91 2.17 3.31
CA GLN A 13 -4.41 2.41 1.95
C GLN A 13 -5.60 3.38 1.93
N LYS A 14 -6.42 3.39 2.98
CA LYS A 14 -7.50 4.38 3.15
C LYS A 14 -6.96 5.81 3.25
N ASP A 15 -5.82 5.99 3.92
CA ASP A 15 -5.15 7.29 3.97
C ASP A 15 -4.59 7.67 2.59
N ALA A 16 -4.06 6.72 1.82
CA ALA A 16 -3.62 6.99 0.45
C ALA A 16 -4.77 7.52 -0.44
N HIS A 17 -5.94 6.88 -0.39
CA HIS A 17 -7.14 7.35 -1.11
C HIS A 17 -7.54 8.77 -0.67
N ARG A 18 -7.63 9.01 0.65
CA ARG A 18 -7.96 10.34 1.19
C ARG A 18 -6.96 11.40 0.73
N LEU A 19 -5.66 11.10 0.80
CA LEU A 19 -4.61 12.06 0.46
C LEU A 19 -4.54 12.35 -1.05
N ALA A 20 -4.92 11.38 -1.89
CA ALA A 20 -4.99 11.56 -3.35
C ALA A 20 -6.08 12.55 -3.79
N GLU A 21 -7.06 12.86 -2.93
CA GLU A 21 -8.11 13.85 -3.20
C GLU A 21 -7.66 15.31 -3.03
N TYR A 22 -6.48 15.55 -2.43
CA TYR A 22 -5.97 16.91 -2.22
C TYR A 22 -5.19 17.42 -3.43
N ASP A 23 -5.48 18.66 -3.84
CA ASP A 23 -4.73 19.34 -4.91
C ASP A 23 -3.26 19.61 -4.54
N GLN A 24 -2.98 19.81 -3.25
CA GLN A 24 -1.64 20.12 -2.75
C GLN A 24 -1.40 19.51 -1.37
N LEU A 25 -0.26 18.83 -1.24
CA LEU A 25 0.26 18.32 0.02
C LEU A 25 1.64 18.92 0.30
N ILE A 26 1.87 19.26 1.56
CA ILE A 26 3.20 19.67 2.06
C ILE A 26 3.67 18.59 3.02
N MET A 27 4.84 18.02 2.74
CA MET A 27 5.43 16.91 3.47
C MET A 27 6.67 17.36 4.23
N LEU A 28 6.60 17.38 5.56
CA LEU A 28 7.70 17.73 6.43
C LEU A 28 8.47 16.48 6.86
N CYS A 29 9.72 16.40 6.42
CA CYS A 29 10.62 15.29 6.76
C CYS A 29 11.43 15.66 8.01
N GLY A 30 11.09 15.09 9.17
CA GLY A 30 11.91 15.21 10.36
C GLY A 30 13.28 14.52 10.19
N ARG A 31 14.33 15.08 10.80
CA ARG A 31 15.66 14.47 10.92
C ARG A 31 16.15 14.58 12.35
N TYR A 32 17.26 13.89 12.65
CA TYR A 32 17.86 13.85 13.98
C TYR A 32 16.83 13.35 15.01
N GLU A 33 16.69 14.02 16.14
CA GLU A 33 15.72 13.68 17.20
C GLU A 33 14.28 14.10 16.87
N GLY A 34 14.08 14.88 15.80
CA GLY A 34 12.77 15.27 15.33
C GLY A 34 12.65 16.77 15.04
N VAL A 35 11.42 17.26 15.16
CA VAL A 35 11.04 18.66 14.92
C VAL A 35 10.58 19.27 16.24
N ASP A 36 10.85 20.57 16.45
CA ASP A 36 10.38 21.32 17.62
C ASP A 36 8.87 21.15 17.83
N GLU A 37 8.46 20.85 19.05
CA GLU A 37 7.05 20.55 19.37
C GLU A 37 6.11 21.71 19.00
N ARG A 38 6.57 22.97 19.08
CA ARG A 38 5.75 24.13 18.72
C ARG A 38 5.45 24.19 17.24
N VAL A 39 6.34 23.67 16.38
CA VAL A 39 6.05 23.53 14.95
C VAL A 39 4.95 22.50 14.74
N LYS A 40 4.98 21.40 15.49
CA LYS A 40 3.93 20.38 15.44
C LYS A 40 2.58 20.93 15.87
N GLU A 41 2.54 21.62 17.01
CA GLU A 41 1.30 22.17 17.57
C GLU A 41 0.65 23.28 16.71
N ASN A 42 1.46 24.08 16.00
CA ASN A 42 0.96 25.29 15.34
C ASN A 42 0.92 25.22 13.81
N LEU A 43 1.67 24.32 13.18
CA LEU A 43 1.80 24.28 11.71
C LEU A 43 1.45 22.91 11.10
N ILE A 44 1.53 21.82 11.85
CA ILE A 44 1.29 20.47 11.33
C ILE A 44 -0.17 20.09 11.50
N ASP A 45 -0.79 19.63 10.41
CA ASP A 45 -2.19 19.19 10.41
C ASP A 45 -2.34 17.73 10.83
N GLU A 46 -1.39 16.88 10.43
CA GLU A 46 -1.36 15.47 10.84
C GLU A 46 0.08 14.92 10.93
N GLU A 47 0.28 14.02 11.90
CA GLU A 47 1.50 13.20 11.99
C GLU A 47 1.23 11.80 11.43
N ILE A 48 2.09 11.33 10.53
CA ILE A 48 2.00 10.00 9.91
C ILE A 48 3.24 9.16 10.26
N SER A 49 2.98 7.93 10.69
CA SER A 49 3.98 6.86 10.83
C SER A 49 3.79 5.82 9.73
N ILE A 50 4.88 5.28 9.18
CA ILE A 50 4.83 4.18 8.20
C ILE A 50 5.00 2.80 8.84
N GLY A 51 5.15 2.73 10.16
CA GLY A 51 5.23 1.47 10.90
C GLY A 51 5.99 1.59 12.23
N ASP A 52 6.02 0.47 12.96
CA ASP A 52 6.58 0.39 14.31
C ASP A 52 8.09 0.14 14.27
N PHE A 53 8.82 1.05 13.61
CA PHE A 53 10.27 1.04 13.48
C PHE A 53 10.79 2.47 13.27
N VAL A 54 12.12 2.66 13.40
CA VAL A 54 12.76 3.98 13.31
C VAL A 54 13.61 4.06 12.04
N LEU A 55 13.53 5.20 11.35
CA LEU A 55 14.37 5.55 10.21
C LEU A 55 15.24 6.77 10.56
N THR A 56 16.27 7.01 9.74
CA THR A 56 17.18 8.15 9.91
C THR A 56 16.54 9.50 9.60
N GLY A 57 15.41 9.51 8.91
CA GLY A 57 14.67 10.71 8.54
C GLY A 57 13.33 10.41 7.85
N GLY A 58 12.53 11.47 7.68
CA GLY A 58 11.20 11.41 7.09
C GLY A 58 11.15 11.30 5.56
N GLU A 59 12.28 11.30 4.87
CA GLU A 59 12.33 11.29 3.40
C GLU A 59 11.81 9.98 2.79
N ILE A 60 12.16 8.83 3.37
CA ILE A 60 11.64 7.53 2.90
C ILE A 60 10.12 7.44 3.15
N PRO A 61 9.59 7.78 4.34
CA PRO A 61 8.16 7.91 4.55
C PRO A 61 7.47 8.83 3.54
N ALA A 62 8.05 10.00 3.24
CA ALA A 62 7.51 10.92 2.24
C ALA A 62 7.47 10.31 0.84
N MET A 63 8.55 9.64 0.41
CA MET A 63 8.59 8.92 -0.87
C MET A 63 7.56 7.79 -0.92
N LEU A 64 7.42 7.02 0.16
CA LEU A 64 6.45 5.93 0.27
C LEU A 64 5.01 6.44 0.13
N VAL A 65 4.65 7.48 0.88
CA VAL A 65 3.32 8.07 0.77
C VAL A 65 3.11 8.67 -0.62
N THR A 66 4.11 9.35 -1.18
CA THR A 66 4.04 9.90 -2.55
C THR A 66 3.80 8.81 -3.60
N ASP A 67 4.53 7.70 -3.55
CA ASP A 67 4.31 6.56 -4.46
C ASP A 67 2.89 5.99 -4.31
N SER A 68 2.44 5.82 -3.07
CA SER A 68 1.13 5.26 -2.74
C SER A 68 -0.04 6.15 -3.20
N ILE A 69 0.08 7.48 -3.11
CA ILE A 69 -0.97 8.39 -3.60
C ILE A 69 -0.91 8.57 -5.13
N THR A 70 0.29 8.63 -5.72
CA THR A 70 0.43 8.97 -7.15
C THR A 70 -0.15 7.89 -8.05
N ARG A 71 -0.01 6.61 -7.68
CA ARG A 71 -0.65 5.50 -8.39
C ARG A 71 -2.17 5.57 -8.43
N LEU A 72 -2.82 6.26 -7.49
CA LEU A 72 -4.28 6.42 -7.46
C LEU A 72 -4.76 7.55 -8.37
N LEU A 73 -3.85 8.38 -8.89
CA LEU A 73 -4.21 9.50 -9.75
C LEU A 73 -4.59 9.01 -11.15
N PRO A 74 -5.61 9.62 -11.79
CA PRO A 74 -6.07 9.23 -13.12
C PRO A 74 -4.93 9.24 -14.16
N GLY A 75 -4.82 8.16 -14.93
CA GLY A 75 -3.85 8.04 -16.01
C GLY A 75 -2.43 7.65 -15.59
N VAL A 76 -2.15 7.47 -14.29
CA VAL A 76 -0.84 6.98 -13.82
C VAL A 76 -0.73 5.47 -14.00
N LEU A 77 -1.73 4.71 -13.56
CA LEU A 77 -1.82 3.29 -13.84
C LEU A 77 -2.47 3.11 -15.21
N GLY A 78 -1.74 2.52 -16.17
CA GLY A 78 -2.22 2.33 -17.54
C GLY A 78 -3.47 1.43 -17.67
N ASN A 79 -3.90 0.78 -16.60
CA ASN A 79 -5.15 0.04 -16.51
C ASN A 79 -5.89 0.41 -15.23
N ASP A 80 -7.04 1.07 -15.36
CA ASP A 80 -7.85 1.54 -14.22
C ASP A 80 -8.33 0.38 -13.32
N GLN A 81 -8.42 -0.85 -13.84
CA GLN A 81 -8.78 -2.02 -13.03
C GLN A 81 -7.65 -2.49 -12.10
N SER A 82 -6.40 -2.07 -12.34
CA SER A 82 -5.26 -2.50 -11.52
C SER A 82 -5.31 -1.98 -10.09
N ALA A 83 -5.99 -0.86 -9.84
CA ALA A 83 -6.21 -0.34 -8.48
C ALA A 83 -7.45 -0.94 -7.79
N VAL A 84 -8.32 -1.65 -8.54
CA VAL A 84 -9.60 -2.16 -8.03
C VAL A 84 -9.45 -3.54 -7.42
N ILE A 85 -8.63 -4.40 -8.02
CA ILE A 85 -8.34 -5.74 -7.53
C ILE A 85 -6.87 -5.73 -7.12
N GLU A 86 -6.59 -5.19 -5.94
CA GLU A 86 -5.26 -5.22 -5.32
C GLU A 86 -5.37 -5.52 -3.83
N SER A 87 -4.26 -5.97 -3.22
CA SER A 87 -4.21 -6.20 -1.78
C SER A 87 -4.51 -4.88 -1.05
N HIS A 88 -5.31 -4.96 0.02
CA HIS A 88 -5.79 -3.81 0.80
C HIS A 88 -6.82 -2.89 0.11
N SER A 89 -7.36 -3.28 -1.05
CA SER A 89 -8.57 -2.66 -1.62
C SER A 89 -9.76 -2.73 -0.65
N GLU A 90 -9.86 -3.85 0.08
CA GLU A 90 -10.70 -4.00 1.27
C GLU A 90 -9.81 -4.33 2.49
N GLU A 91 -10.29 -4.00 3.68
CA GLU A 91 -9.54 -4.27 4.91
C GLU A 91 -9.29 -5.77 5.09
N GLY A 92 -8.02 -6.13 5.23
CA GLY A 92 -7.59 -7.52 5.39
C GLY A 92 -7.55 -8.36 4.10
N TYR A 93 -7.96 -7.82 2.94
CA TYR A 93 -7.91 -8.51 1.66
C TYR A 93 -6.46 -8.61 1.14
N LEU A 94 -6.00 -9.83 0.91
CA LEU A 94 -4.71 -10.12 0.26
C LEU A 94 -4.95 -10.96 -0.99
N GLU A 95 -4.39 -10.51 -2.11
CA GLU A 95 -4.57 -11.15 -3.41
C GLU A 95 -4.08 -12.59 -3.46
N PHE A 96 -4.59 -13.30 -4.46
CA PHE A 96 -4.14 -14.63 -4.81
C PHE A 96 -2.70 -14.62 -5.37
N PRO A 97 -1.96 -15.74 -5.22
CA PRO A 97 -0.61 -15.85 -5.76
C PRO A 97 -0.61 -15.78 -7.30
N GLN A 98 0.34 -15.05 -7.85
CA GLN A 98 0.53 -14.87 -9.29
C GLN A 98 1.59 -15.82 -9.81
N TYR A 99 1.38 -16.34 -11.01
CA TYR A 99 2.30 -17.24 -11.71
C TYR A 99 2.54 -16.70 -13.12
N THR A 100 3.77 -16.88 -13.62
CA THR A 100 4.14 -16.55 -14.99
C THR A 100 5.03 -17.64 -15.55
N LYS A 101 5.38 -17.55 -16.84
CA LYS A 101 6.24 -18.52 -17.52
C LYS A 101 7.63 -18.56 -16.86
N PRO A 102 8.30 -19.73 -16.85
CA PRO A 102 7.87 -21.03 -17.40
C PRO A 102 6.90 -21.80 -16.48
N GLU A 103 6.21 -22.80 -17.04
CA GLU A 103 5.23 -23.62 -16.29
C GLU A 103 5.86 -24.50 -15.20
N ASP A 104 7.13 -24.88 -15.38
CA ASP A 104 7.93 -25.61 -14.39
C ASP A 104 9.25 -24.87 -14.20
N PHE A 105 9.46 -24.36 -12.99
CA PHE A 105 10.71 -23.74 -12.58
C PHE A 105 11.35 -24.57 -11.47
N ASN A 106 12.43 -25.30 -11.78
CA ASN A 106 13.14 -26.17 -10.83
C ASN A 106 12.25 -27.23 -10.13
N GLY A 107 11.25 -27.76 -10.82
CA GLY A 107 10.27 -28.71 -10.26
C GLY A 107 9.09 -28.03 -9.56
N TRP A 108 9.08 -26.69 -9.44
CA TRP A 108 7.94 -25.92 -8.92
C TRP A 108 6.97 -25.62 -10.05
N LYS A 109 5.92 -26.43 -10.12
CA LYS A 109 4.92 -26.33 -11.18
C LYS A 109 3.87 -25.28 -10.88
N VAL A 110 3.45 -24.58 -11.92
CA VAL A 110 2.24 -23.76 -11.90
C VAL A 110 1.03 -24.68 -11.63
N PRO A 111 0.08 -24.30 -10.76
CA PRO A 111 -1.14 -25.07 -10.54
C PRO A 111 -1.87 -25.38 -11.85
N GLU A 112 -2.22 -26.65 -12.08
CA GLU A 112 -2.83 -27.11 -13.34
C GLU A 112 -4.10 -26.34 -13.71
N VAL A 113 -4.89 -25.92 -12.71
CA VAL A 113 -6.08 -25.10 -12.91
C VAL A 113 -5.77 -23.78 -13.64
N LEU A 114 -4.61 -23.16 -13.39
CA LEU A 114 -4.18 -21.93 -14.06
C LEU A 114 -3.74 -22.16 -15.50
N LEU A 115 -3.36 -23.39 -15.85
CA LEU A 115 -2.98 -23.79 -17.21
C LEU A 115 -4.18 -24.27 -18.04
N SER A 116 -5.33 -24.52 -17.41
CA SER A 116 -6.51 -25.11 -18.04
C SER A 116 -7.23 -24.20 -19.05
N GLY A 117 -7.02 -22.88 -18.98
CA GLY A 117 -7.80 -21.88 -19.73
C GLY A 117 -9.27 -21.76 -19.28
N HIS A 118 -9.70 -22.51 -18.26
CA HIS A 118 -11.09 -22.52 -17.80
C HIS A 118 -11.36 -21.36 -16.84
N HIS A 119 -11.74 -20.20 -17.38
CA HIS A 119 -11.90 -18.93 -16.65
C HIS A 119 -12.68 -19.06 -15.33
N ALA A 120 -13.81 -19.79 -15.30
CA ALA A 120 -14.62 -19.94 -14.09
C ALA A 120 -13.91 -20.73 -12.98
N GLU A 121 -13.12 -21.76 -13.32
CA GLU A 121 -12.39 -22.56 -12.34
C GLU A 121 -11.14 -21.81 -11.86
N ILE A 122 -10.51 -21.04 -12.74
CA ILE A 122 -9.43 -20.12 -12.39
C ILE A 122 -9.93 -19.06 -11.39
N GLU A 123 -11.08 -18.44 -11.64
CA GLU A 123 -11.64 -17.44 -10.74
C GLU A 123 -12.01 -18.05 -9.37
N LYS A 124 -12.62 -19.24 -9.38
CA LYS A 124 -12.94 -19.98 -8.16
C LYS A 124 -11.69 -20.33 -7.35
N TRP A 125 -10.62 -20.73 -8.03
CA TRP A 125 -9.33 -21.00 -7.38
C TRP A 125 -8.70 -19.72 -6.83
N ARG A 126 -8.70 -18.62 -7.59
CA ARG A 126 -8.18 -17.32 -7.13
C ARG A 126 -8.89 -16.85 -5.85
N LYS A 127 -10.22 -16.98 -5.81
CA LYS A 127 -11.03 -16.67 -4.62
C LYS A 127 -10.67 -17.58 -3.44
N SER A 128 -10.41 -18.87 -3.67
CA SER A 128 -10.04 -19.80 -2.59
C SER A 128 -8.62 -19.59 -2.05
N GLN A 129 -7.73 -18.99 -2.84
CA GLN A 129 -6.36 -18.65 -2.43
C GLN A 129 -6.23 -17.26 -1.80
N THR A 130 -7.24 -16.40 -1.96
CA THR A 130 -7.28 -15.08 -1.32
C THR A 130 -7.31 -15.28 0.19
N LYS A 131 -6.50 -14.51 0.94
CA LYS A 131 -6.54 -14.52 2.41
C LYS A 131 -7.26 -13.28 2.91
N ASN A 132 -8.26 -13.48 3.75
CA ASN A 132 -8.71 -12.43 4.66
C ASN A 132 -7.92 -12.58 5.95
N LYS A 133 -6.94 -11.70 6.18
CA LYS A 133 -6.43 -11.52 7.53
C LYS A 133 -7.56 -10.89 8.34
N LYS A 134 -8.34 -11.70 9.07
CA LYS A 134 -9.00 -11.17 10.26
C LYS A 134 -7.88 -10.68 11.15
N THR A 135 -7.97 -9.42 11.59
CA THR A 135 -7.16 -8.90 12.68
C THR A 135 -7.35 -9.85 13.86
N ASP A 136 -6.40 -10.74 14.06
CA ASP A 136 -6.22 -11.39 15.35
C ASP A 136 -5.80 -10.26 16.30
N GLU A 137 -6.71 -9.89 17.21
CA GLU A 137 -6.42 -9.08 18.41
C GLU A 137 -5.46 -9.82 19.34
#